data_AF-A0A844Z4W4-F1
#
_entry.id   AF-A0A844Z4W4-F1
#
_cell.length_a   1.000
_cell.length_b   1.000
_cell.length_c   1.000
_cell.angle_alpha   90.00
_cell.angle_beta   90.00
_cell.angle_gamma   90.00
#
_symmetry.space_group_name_H-M   'P 1'
#
loop_
_entity.id
_entity.type
_entity.pdbx_description
1 polymer ?
#
loop_
_entity_poly.entity_id
_entity_poly.type
_entity_poly.pdbx_seq_one_letter_code
_entity_poly.pdbx_strand_id
1 'polypeptide(L)'
;MFSKWELLDDGSWNGIRRWIRSSDEDEGTVQIRSEGVGEEQIIERNKAADAPDKRSEMWHVGSIPASVGLKWLVEEGIDMWNPHHMDAVKRKLMDSDYRHLVPGMARILL
;
A
#
# COMPACT_ATOMS: atom_id res chain seq x y z
N MET A 1 -17.07 -20.29 22.61
CA MET A 1 -15.98 -19.52 23.27
C MET A 1 -15.31 -18.75 22.15
N PHE A 2 -15.35 -17.42 22.14
CA PHE A 2 -14.82 -16.64 21.03
C PHE A 2 -13.31 -16.84 20.92
N SER A 3 -12.82 -17.23 19.74
CA SER A 3 -11.39 -17.27 19.48
C SER A 3 -10.82 -15.86 19.49
N LYS A 4 -9.71 -15.67 20.21
CA LYS A 4 -9.03 -14.39 20.35
C LYS A 4 -8.21 -14.12 19.08
N TRP A 5 -8.13 -12.86 18.66
CA TRP A 5 -7.17 -12.45 17.63
C TRP A 5 -5.74 -12.57 18.16
N GLU A 6 -4.89 -13.24 17.40
CA GLU A 6 -3.47 -13.43 17.70
C GLU A 6 -2.62 -12.62 16.71
N LEU A 7 -1.57 -11.97 17.20
CA LEU A 7 -0.65 -11.21 16.35
C LEU A 7 0.19 -12.19 15.53
N LEU A 8 0.13 -12.06 14.21
CA LEU A 8 0.89 -12.86 13.26
C LEU A 8 2.16 -12.14 12.79
N ASP A 9 2.06 -10.83 12.57
CA ASP A 9 3.12 -9.96 12.06
C ASP A 9 2.91 -8.56 12.64
N ASP A 10 3.94 -7.96 13.24
CA ASP A 10 3.83 -6.63 13.85
C ASP A 10 3.95 -5.47 12.85
N GLY A 11 4.37 -5.79 11.62
CA GLY A 11 4.53 -4.84 10.53
C GLY A 11 5.85 -4.07 10.56
N SER A 12 6.77 -4.39 11.47
CA SER A 12 8.02 -3.62 11.69
C SER A 12 8.95 -3.59 10.48
N TRP A 13 8.92 -4.62 9.64
CA TRP A 13 9.81 -4.77 8.49
C TRP A 13 9.13 -4.55 7.13
N ASN A 14 7.81 -4.75 7.04
CA ASN A 14 7.05 -4.66 5.78
C ASN A 14 5.97 -3.57 5.78
N GLY A 15 5.74 -2.89 6.90
CA GLY A 15 4.69 -1.87 7.04
C GLY A 15 3.26 -2.43 7.07
N ILE A 16 3.07 -3.74 7.25
CA ILE A 16 1.76 -4.39 7.31
C ILE A 16 1.65 -5.25 8.57
N ARG A 17 0.85 -4.79 9.53
CA ARG A 17 0.51 -5.57 10.71
C ARG A 17 -0.60 -6.56 10.40
N ARG A 18 -0.47 -7.79 10.87
CA ARG A 18 -1.44 -8.86 10.63
C ARG A 18 -1.85 -9.56 11.91
N TRP A 19 -3.14 -9.91 11.98
CA TRP A 19 -3.69 -10.79 13.00
C TRP A 19 -4.39 -11.97 12.34
N ILE A 20 -4.38 -13.07 13.08
CA ILE A 20 -5.05 -14.31 12.71
C ILE A 20 -6.08 -14.68 13.77
N ARG A 21 -7.20 -15.23 13.33
CA ARG A 21 -8.21 -15.86 14.19
C ARG A 21 -8.72 -17.12 13.51
N SER A 22 -8.93 -18.15 14.30
CA SER A 22 -9.63 -19.37 13.92
C SER A 22 -10.56 -19.76 15.06
N SER A 23 -11.86 -19.81 14.84
CA SER A 23 -12.83 -20.38 15.80
C SER A 23 -13.60 -21.55 15.20
N ASP A 24 -14.11 -22.43 16.07
CA ASP A 24 -14.96 -23.55 15.65
C ASP A 24 -16.25 -23.06 14.95
N GLU A 25 -16.68 -21.83 15.23
CA GLU A 25 -17.79 -21.15 14.55
C GLU A 25 -17.46 -20.73 13.11
N ASP A 26 -16.17 -20.64 12.77
CA ASP A 26 -15.72 -20.24 11.43
C ASP A 26 -15.68 -21.44 10.46
N GLU A 27 -16.27 -22.59 10.80
CA GLU A 27 -16.35 -23.81 9.97
C GLU A 27 -14.99 -24.29 9.42
N GLY A 28 -13.93 -24.10 10.22
CA GLY A 28 -12.55 -24.43 9.81
C GLY A 28 -11.89 -23.39 8.88
N THR A 29 -12.52 -22.23 8.69
CA THR A 29 -11.91 -21.09 7.99
C THR A 29 -11.01 -20.28 8.91
N VAL A 30 -9.97 -19.69 8.32
CA VAL A 30 -9.03 -18.79 8.99
C VAL A 30 -9.33 -17.37 8.55
N GLN A 31 -9.47 -16.46 9.52
CA GLN A 31 -9.63 -15.04 9.25
C GLN A 31 -8.30 -14.31 9.43
N ILE A 32 -7.94 -13.48 8.44
CA ILE A 32 -6.77 -12.62 8.48
C ILE A 32 -7.21 -11.17 8.45
N ARG A 33 -6.79 -10.40 9.45
CA ARG A 33 -6.92 -8.94 9.47
C ARG A 33 -5.57 -8.32 9.16
N SER A 34 -5.54 -7.34 8.26
CA SER A 34 -4.32 -6.62 7.86
C SER A 34 -4.51 -5.12 8.04
N GLU A 35 -3.50 -4.43 8.55
CA GLU A 35 -3.48 -2.98 8.73
C GLU A 35 -2.12 -2.40 8.35
N GLY A 36 -2.12 -1.20 7.76
CA GLY A 36 -0.87 -0.47 7.48
C GLY A 36 -0.25 0.11 8.73
N VAL A 37 1.09 0.12 8.78
CA VAL A 37 1.88 0.75 9.83
C VAL A 37 2.86 1.73 9.20
N GLY A 38 2.94 2.95 9.73
CA GLY A 38 3.88 3.97 9.24
C GLY A 38 3.50 4.61 7.91
N GLU A 39 2.25 4.46 7.46
CA GLU A 39 1.75 5.10 6.24
C GLU A 39 1.93 6.62 6.26
N GLU A 40 1.67 7.24 7.41
CA GLU A 40 1.79 8.68 7.60
C GLU A 40 3.22 9.17 7.33
N GLN A 41 4.25 8.44 7.80
CA GLN A 41 5.65 8.81 7.57
C GLN A 41 6.02 8.73 6.08
N ILE A 42 5.45 7.77 5.36
CA ILE A 42 5.64 7.64 3.91
C ILE A 42 4.96 8.82 3.20
N ILE A 43 3.74 9.17 3.60
CA ILE A 43 3.00 10.29 3.02
C ILE A 43 3.70 11.62 3.30
N GLU A 44 4.17 11.85 4.53
CA GLU A 44 4.95 13.04 4.91
C GLU A 44 6.25 13.13 4.11
N ARG A 45 6.97 12.01 3.96
CA ARG A 45 8.18 11.96 3.14
C ARG A 45 7.89 12.31 1.68
N ASN A 46 6.80 11.82 1.12
CA ASN A 46 6.40 12.18 -0.24
C ASN A 46 6.03 13.65 -0.34
N LYS A 47 5.33 14.22 0.64
CA LYS A 47 4.99 15.65 0.67
C LYS A 47 6.22 16.55 0.80
N ALA A 48 7.23 16.11 1.52
CA ALA A 48 8.49 16.85 1.72
C ALA A 48 9.45 16.73 0.52
N ALA A 49 9.21 15.79 -0.40
CA ALA A 49 10.02 15.65 -1.60
C ALA A 49 9.77 16.80 -2.59
N ASP A 50 10.83 17.23 -3.26
CA ASP A 50 10.73 18.19 -4.35
C ASP A 50 9.85 17.63 -5.49
N ALA A 51 9.30 18.54 -6.30
CA ALA A 51 8.56 18.15 -7.48
C ALA A 51 9.44 17.26 -8.38
N PRO A 52 8.91 16.15 -8.93
CA PRO A 52 9.72 15.21 -9.69
C PRO A 52 10.33 15.87 -10.93
N ASP A 53 11.66 15.83 -11.05
CA ASP A 53 12.37 16.25 -12.25
C ASP A 53 12.30 15.15 -13.32
N LYS A 54 11.36 15.31 -14.24
CA LYS A 54 11.10 14.36 -15.35
C LYS A 54 12.27 14.23 -16.34
N ARG A 55 13.29 15.09 -16.27
CA ARG A 55 14.49 15.02 -17.13
C ARG A 55 15.60 14.19 -16.50
N SER A 56 15.49 13.86 -15.22
CA SER A 56 16.43 13.01 -14.52
C SER A 56 16.15 11.54 -14.82
N GLU A 57 17.21 10.77 -15.10
CA GLU A 57 17.14 9.31 -15.24
C GLU A 57 16.70 8.62 -13.93
N MET A 58 16.84 9.29 -12.78
CA MET A 58 16.44 8.81 -11.45
C MET A 58 15.26 9.60 -10.86
N TRP A 59 14.23 9.88 -11.67
CA TRP A 59 13.03 10.55 -11.19
C TRP A 59 12.17 9.60 -10.31
N HIS A 60 11.95 9.98 -9.05
CA HIS A 60 11.11 9.24 -8.10
C HIS A 60 9.81 9.99 -7.85
N VAL A 61 8.67 9.37 -8.18
CA VAL A 61 7.34 10.00 -8.05
C VAL A 61 6.82 9.94 -6.62
N GLY A 62 7.44 9.21 -5.71
CA GLY A 62 6.94 9.00 -4.35
C GLY A 62 6.85 7.53 -4.02
N SER A 63 6.86 7.22 -2.73
CA SER A 63 6.81 5.85 -2.23
C SER A 63 5.35 5.45 -1.92
N ILE A 64 4.98 4.22 -2.27
CA ILE A 64 3.63 3.70 -2.03
C ILE A 64 3.66 2.86 -0.75
N PRO A 65 2.79 3.11 0.25
CA PRO A 65 2.69 2.24 1.41
C PRO A 65 2.36 0.79 1.03
N ALA A 66 2.99 -0.17 1.69
CA ALA A 66 2.81 -1.59 1.37
C ALA A 66 1.37 -2.07 1.54
N SER A 67 0.64 -1.54 2.52
CA SER A 67 -0.80 -1.76 2.74
C SER A 67 -1.67 -1.31 1.55
N VAL A 68 -1.34 -0.17 0.92
CA VAL A 68 -2.02 0.31 -0.29
C VAL A 68 -1.75 -0.64 -1.46
N GLY A 69 -0.49 -1.06 -1.64
CA GLY A 69 -0.14 -2.04 -2.67
C GLY A 69 -0.83 -3.39 -2.46
N LEU A 70 -0.91 -3.86 -1.21
CA LEU A 70 -1.63 -5.09 -0.86
C LEU A 70 -3.13 -4.94 -1.14
N LYS A 71 -3.74 -3.79 -0.83
CA LYS A 71 -5.14 -3.50 -1.14
C LYS A 71 -5.40 -3.61 -2.63
N TRP A 72 -4.58 -2.95 -3.46
CA TRP A 72 -4.72 -3.02 -4.92
C TRP A 72 -4.53 -4.43 -5.48
N LEU A 73 -3.58 -5.19 -4.92
CA LEU A 73 -3.36 -6.58 -5.31
C LEU A 73 -4.58 -7.46 -4.98
N VAL A 74 -5.13 -7.33 -3.78
CA VAL A 74 -6.23 -8.18 -3.29
C VAL A 74 -7.56 -7.82 -3.95
N GLU A 75 -7.87 -6.52 -4.06
CA GLU A 75 -9.18 -6.05 -4.55
C GLU A 75 -9.23 -5.95 -6.08
N GLU A 76 -8.12 -5.64 -6.75
CA GLU A 76 -8.09 -5.26 -8.17
C GLU A 76 -7.11 -6.10 -9.00
N GLY A 77 -6.30 -6.95 -8.37
CA GLY A 77 -5.26 -7.74 -9.05
C GLY A 77 -4.06 -6.90 -9.53
N ILE A 78 -3.92 -5.66 -9.05
CA ILE A 78 -2.83 -4.77 -9.45
C ILE A 78 -1.62 -4.99 -8.54
N ASP A 79 -0.69 -5.82 -9.00
CA ASP A 79 0.63 -6.01 -8.38
C ASP A 79 1.59 -4.83 -8.66
N MET A 80 1.89 -4.02 -7.64
CA MET A 80 2.83 -2.88 -7.79
C MET A 80 4.31 -3.28 -7.84
N TRP A 81 4.64 -4.53 -7.52
CA TRP A 81 6.00 -5.06 -7.61
C TRP A 81 6.26 -5.72 -8.96
N ASN A 82 5.22 -5.95 -9.76
CA ASN A 82 5.33 -6.43 -11.13
C ASN A 82 5.55 -5.27 -12.13
N PRO A 83 6.69 -5.21 -12.85
CA PRO A 83 6.95 -4.17 -13.84
C PRO A 83 5.89 -4.06 -14.95
N HIS A 84 5.23 -5.16 -15.30
CA HIS A 84 4.18 -5.18 -16.32
C HIS A 84 2.89 -4.49 -15.89
N HIS A 85 2.72 -4.20 -14.60
CA HIS A 85 1.53 -3.55 -14.04
C HIS A 85 1.73 -2.05 -13.82
N MET A 86 2.89 -1.49 -14.20
CA MET A 86 3.24 -0.09 -13.93
C MET A 86 2.28 0.92 -14.54
N ASP A 87 1.68 0.62 -15.69
CA ASP A 87 0.67 1.51 -16.27
C ASP A 87 -0.63 1.53 -15.43
N ALA A 88 -1.01 0.41 -14.83
CA ALA A 88 -2.14 0.36 -13.90
C ALA A 88 -1.84 1.11 -12.61
N VAL A 89 -0.64 0.94 -12.05
CA VAL A 89 -0.19 1.67 -10.85
C VAL A 89 -0.17 3.19 -11.09
N LYS A 90 0.36 3.65 -12.22
CA LYS A 90 0.36 5.08 -12.57
C LYS A 90 -1.07 5.63 -12.69
N ARG A 91 -2.01 4.85 -13.24
CA ARG A 91 -3.43 5.24 -13.27
C ARG A 91 -4.02 5.36 -11.86
N LYS A 92 -3.77 4.39 -10.96
CA LYS A 92 -4.21 4.47 -9.56
C LYS A 92 -3.67 5.71 -8.85
N LEU A 93 -2.39 6.06 -9.08
CA LEU A 93 -1.80 7.27 -8.51
C LEU A 93 -2.43 8.58 -9.03
N MET A 94 -3.15 8.54 -10.15
CA MET A 94 -3.92 9.68 -10.66
C MET A 94 -5.36 9.74 -10.12
N ASP A 95 -5.88 8.66 -9.52
CA ASP A 95 -7.18 8.66 -8.87
C ASP A 95 -7.20 9.62 -7.67
N SER A 96 -8.34 10.26 -7.42
CA SER A 96 -8.51 11.20 -6.29
C SER A 96 -8.09 10.61 -4.96
N ASP A 97 -8.37 9.32 -4.78
CA ASP A 97 -8.19 8.60 -3.53
C ASP A 97 -6.71 8.39 -3.20
N TYR A 98 -5.82 8.37 -4.20
CA TYR A 98 -4.40 8.08 -4.03
C TYR A 98 -3.48 9.21 -4.46
N ARG A 99 -4.01 10.28 -5.04
CA ARG A 99 -3.21 11.43 -5.51
C ARG A 99 -2.37 12.08 -4.41
N HIS A 100 -2.81 11.96 -3.15
CA HIS A 100 -2.08 12.44 -1.98
C HIS A 100 -0.75 11.69 -1.72
N LEU A 101 -0.52 10.55 -2.38
CA LEU A 101 0.75 9.82 -2.33
C LEU A 101 1.83 10.43 -3.22
N VAL A 102 1.49 11.35 -4.12
CA VAL A 102 2.42 11.95 -5.08
C VAL A 102 2.86 13.36 -4.59
N PRO A 103 4.18 13.67 -4.53
CA PRO A 103 4.72 14.98 -4.20
C PRO A 103 4.08 16.09 -5.03
N GLY A 104 3.68 17.17 -4.35
CA GLY A 104 3.09 18.36 -4.98
C GLY A 104 1.82 18.11 -5.79
N MET A 105 1.13 16.97 -5.65
CA MET A 105 0.03 16.55 -6.52
C MET A 105 0.38 16.61 -8.02
N ALA A 106 1.67 16.44 -8.34
CA ALA A 106 2.18 16.51 -9.69
C ALA A 106 1.42 15.52 -10.59
N ARG A 107 0.91 16.00 -11.73
CA ARG A 107 0.31 15.10 -12.72
C ARG A 107 1.42 14.23 -13.30
N ILE A 108 1.33 12.92 -13.04
CA ILE A 108 2.02 11.91 -13.84
C ILE A 108 1.36 12.01 -15.22
N LEU A 109 2.06 12.62 -16.17
CA LEU A 109 1.63 12.60 -17.55
C LEU A 109 2.09 11.25 -18.09
N LEU A 110 1.12 10.40 -18.47
CA LEU A 110 1.34 9.11 -19.10
C LEU A 110 1.91 9.28 -20.50
#